data_AF-A0A916PVQ1-F1
#
_entry.id   AF-A0A916PVQ1-F1
#
_cell.length_a   1.000
_cell.length_b   1.000
_cell.length_c   1.000
_cell.angle_alpha   90.00
_cell.angle_beta   90.00
_cell.angle_gamma   90.00
#
_symmetry.space_group_name_H-M   'P 1'
#
loop_
_entity.id
_entity.type
_entity.pdbx_description
1 polymer ?
#
loop_
_entity_poly.entity_id
_entity_poly.type
_entity_poly.pdbx_seq_one_letter_code
_entity_poly.pdbx_strand_id
1 'polypeptide(L)' 'MSSYTVNERGVLNNFAVEPKMYVDDTDRAGFTPYAELLNGRLAMIGFVSLLIIEASTGHGLIWWLGNF' A
#
# COMPACT_ATOMS: atom_id res chain seq x y z
N MET A 1 -6.81 -1.03 -30.71
CA MET A 1 -7.29 0.11 -31.51
C MET A 1 -6.07 0.68 -32.22
N SER A 2 -6.05 0.68 -33.56
CA SER A 2 -4.85 0.94 -34.35
C SER A 2 -4.31 2.36 -34.15
N SER A 3 -2.99 2.51 -34.00
CA SER A 3 -2.28 3.80 -33.77
C SER A 3 -2.18 4.69 -35.02
N TYR A 4 -2.87 4.35 -36.09
CA TYR A 4 -2.87 5.10 -37.35
C TYR A 4 -4.31 5.32 -37.83
N THR A 5 -4.60 6.54 -38.27
CA THR A 5 -5.82 6.87 -39.02
C THR A 5 -5.41 7.29 -40.43
N VAL A 6 -6.18 6.84 -41.43
CA VAL A 6 -5.96 7.17 -42.84
C VAL A 6 -6.98 8.23 -43.23
N ASN A 7 -6.53 9.40 -43.69
CA ASN A 7 -7.42 10.46 -44.16
C ASN A 7 -7.97 10.11 -45.55
N GLU A 8 -9.07 10.73 -46.01
CA GLU A 8 -9.66 10.45 -47.35
C GLU A 8 -8.70 10.71 -48.54
N ARG A 9 -7.55 11.37 -48.30
CA ARG A 9 -6.47 11.57 -49.29
C ARG A 9 -5.39 10.49 -49.27
N GLY A 10 -5.58 9.40 -48.54
CA GLY A 10 -4.61 8.29 -48.46
C GLY A 10 -3.33 8.61 -47.68
N VAL A 11 -3.26 9.77 -47.03
CA VAL A 11 -2.12 10.16 -46.19
C VAL A 11 -2.32 9.60 -44.79
N LEU A 12 -1.28 8.92 -44.31
CA LEU A 12 -1.23 8.24 -43.03
C LEU A 12 -0.64 9.18 -41.99
N ASN A 13 -1.44 9.50 -40.97
CA ASN A 13 -0.99 10.26 -39.81
C ASN A 13 -0.49 9.27 -38.75
N ASN A 14 0.83 9.09 -38.69
CA ASN A 14 1.48 8.30 -37.65
C ASN A 14 1.67 9.18 -36.41
N PHE A 15 0.69 9.20 -35.51
CA PHE A 15 0.83 9.88 -34.23
C PHE A 15 1.82 9.11 -33.36
N ALA A 16 2.83 9.81 -32.84
CA ALA A 16 3.74 9.23 -31.85
C ALA A 16 2.95 8.95 -30.58
N VAL A 17 2.59 7.68 -30.34
CA VAL A 17 1.99 7.25 -29.08
C VAL A 17 3.12 7.22 -28.05
N GLU A 18 3.06 8.12 -27.09
CA GLU A 18 4.06 8.18 -26.04
C GLU A 18 4.11 6.85 -25.28
N PRO A 19 5.30 6.24 -25.11
CA PRO A 19 5.41 5.06 -24.28
C PRO A 19 5.06 5.48 -22.85
N LYS A 20 3.98 4.92 -22.28
CA LYS A 20 3.69 5.13 -20.86
C LYS A 20 4.89 4.64 -20.06
N MET A 21 5.50 5.53 -19.29
CA MET A 21 6.62 5.21 -18.41
C MET A 21 6.11 4.22 -17.37
N TYR A 22 6.55 2.96 -17.45
CA TYR A 22 6.34 2.00 -16.37
C TYR A 22 7.44 2.25 -15.36
N VAL A 23 7.13 2.96 -14.29
CA VAL A 23 7.98 2.96 -13.10
C VAL A 23 7.78 1.59 -12.46
N ASP A 24 8.79 0.73 -12.56
CA ASP A 24 8.82 -0.52 -11.81
C ASP A 24 9.18 -0.16 -10.37
N ASP A 25 8.18 0.15 -9.54
CA ASP A 25 8.31 0.51 -8.12
C ASP A 25 8.76 -0.70 -7.26
N THR A 26 9.28 -1.78 -7.86
CA THR A 26 9.70 -2.98 -7.14
C THR A 26 11.11 -2.83 -6.56
N ASP A 27 11.34 -1.75 -5.82
CA ASP A 27 12.38 -1.77 -4.79
C ASP A 27 11.85 -2.63 -3.62
N ARG A 28 12.01 -3.95 -3.74
CA ARG A 28 11.53 -4.96 -2.79
C ARG A 28 12.30 -4.96 -1.46
N ALA A 29 13.05 -3.90 -1.17
CA ALA A 29 13.85 -3.73 0.04
C ALA A 29 13.54 -2.37 0.69
N GLY A 30 12.53 -2.31 1.58
CA GLY A 30 12.21 -1.11 2.34
C GLY A 30 10.75 -1.03 2.81
N PHE A 31 10.38 0.12 3.40
CA PHE A 31 9.01 0.49 3.77
C PHE A 31 8.13 0.60 2.52
N THR A 32 7.69 -0.54 1.98
CA THR A 32 6.73 -0.56 0.89
C THR A 32 5.36 -0.11 1.41
N PRO A 33 4.53 0.56 0.59
CA PRO A 33 3.20 1.00 1.01
C PRO A 33 2.32 -0.18 1.48
N TYR A 34 2.54 -1.36 0.93
CA TYR A 34 1.90 -2.60 1.40
C TYR A 34 2.33 -2.96 2.84
N ALA A 35 3.62 -2.91 3.14
CA ALA A 35 4.14 -3.20 4.48
C ALA A 35 3.67 -2.15 5.51
N GLU A 36 3.60 -0.88 5.13
CA GLU A 36 3.09 0.19 6.00
C GLU A 36 1.62 -0.04 6.37
N LEU A 37 0.78 -0.36 5.39
CA LEU A 37 -0.63 -0.68 5.62
C LEU A 37 -0.81 -1.92 6.49
N LEU A 38 0.00 -2.95 6.28
CA LEU A 38 -0.05 -4.19 7.06
C LEU A 38 0.38 -3.94 8.51
N ASN A 39 1.49 -3.22 8.73
CA ASN A 39 1.98 -2.86 10.06
C ASN A 39 0.97 -1.96 10.79
N GLY A 40 0.35 -1.00 10.10
CA GLY A 40 -0.68 -0.13 10.67
C GLY A 40 -1.90 -0.91 11.17
N ARG A 41 -2.37 -1.92 10.42
CA ARG A 41 -3.49 -2.78 10.85
C ARG A 41 -3.13 -3.63 12.07
N LEU A 42 -1.93 -4.22 12.07
CA LEU A 42 -1.45 -4.99 13.20
C LEU A 42 -1.34 -4.13 14.45
N ALA A 43 -0.86 -2.89 14.33
CA ALA A 43 -0.79 -1.93 15.43
C ALA A 43 -2.17 -1.56 15.99
N MET A 44 -3.16 -1.31 15.12
CA MET A 44 -4.54 -1.03 15.56
C MET A 44 -5.14 -2.21 16.34
N ILE A 45 -4.97 -3.44 15.83
CA ILE A 45 -5.45 -4.65 16.50
C ILE A 45 -4.74 -4.83 17.84
N GLY A 46 -3.41 -4.64 17.89
CA GLY A 46 -2.63 -4.72 19.12
C GLY A 46 -3.12 -3.72 20.16
N PHE A 47 -3.36 -2.46 19.77
CA PHE A 47 -3.86 -1.42 20.67
C PHE A 47 -5.26 -1.72 21.22
N VAL A 48 -6.19 -2.14 20.37
CA VAL A 48 -7.55 -2.51 20.81
C VAL A 48 -7.51 -3.73 21.74
N SER A 49 -6.70 -4.73 21.42
CA SER A 49 -6.52 -5.91 22.28
C SER A 49 -5.98 -5.52 23.65
N LEU A 50 -5.05 -4.55 23.69
CA LEU A 50 -4.49 -3.98 24.91
C LEU A 50 -5.57 -3.35 25.80
N LEU A 51 -6.42 -2.51 25.21
CA LEU A 51 -7.53 -1.87 25.92
C LEU A 51 -8.52 -2.89 26.49
N ILE A 52 -8.81 -3.97 25.74
CA ILE A 52 -9.71 -5.04 26.20
C ILE A 52 -9.11 -5.76 27.41
N ILE A 53 -7.82 -6.11 27.35
CA ILE A 53 -7.12 -6.82 28.43
C ILE A 53 -7.05 -5.94 29.69
N GLU A 54 -6.76 -4.65 29.53
CA GLU A 54 -6.73 -3.68 30.63
C GLU A 54 -8.12 -3.54 31.27
N ALA A 55 -9.17 -3.44 30.46
CA ALA A 55 -10.55 -3.36 30.93
C ALA A 55 -11.02 -4.64 31.64
N SER A 56 -10.61 -5.83 31.17
CA SER A 56 -11.00 -7.10 31.79
C SER A 56 -10.23 -7.42 33.07
N THR A 57 -8.95 -7.04 33.12
CA THR A 57 -8.03 -7.42 34.21
C THR A 57 -8.00 -6.37 35.31
N GLY A 58 -8.33 -5.11 35.02
CA GLY A 58 -8.27 -4.00 35.98
C GLY A 58 -6.82 -3.62 36.40
N HIS A 59 -5.82 -4.32 35.88
CA HIS A 59 -4.41 -4.05 36.02
C HIS A 59 -3.81 -3.84 34.63
N GLY A 60 -3.18 -2.68 34.41
CA GLY A 60 -2.58 -2.34 33.12
C GLY A 60 -1.44 -3.29 32.74
N LEU A 61 -1.13 -3.38 31.45
CA LEU A 61 -0.10 -4.27 30.91
C LEU A 61 1.29 -4.01 31.51
N ILE A 62 1.55 -2.78 31.96
CA ILE A 62 2.76 -2.37 32.70
C ILE A 62 2.84 -3.03 34.08
N TRP A 63 1.70 -3.25 34.75
CA TRP A 63 1.65 -3.97 36.02
C TRP A 63 1.94 -5.45 35.82
N TRP A 64 1.45 -6.08 34.74
CA TRP A 64 1.74 -7.47 34.39
C TRP A 64 3.22 -7.68 34.00
N LEU A 65 3.79 -6.77 33.18
CA LEU A 65 5.20 -6.84 32.77
C LEU A 65 6.17 -6.53 33.94
N GLY A 66 5.73 -5.74 34.92
CA GLY A 66 6.50 -5.42 36.13
C GLY A 66 6.35 -6.42 37.29
N ASN A 67 5.47 -7.43 37.18
CA ASN A 67 5.24 -8.49 38.18
C ASN A 67 5.76 -9.86 37.72
N PHE A 68 6.80 -9.87 36.88
CA PHE A 68 7.61 -11.07 36.65
C PHE A 68 8.85 -11.06 37.55
#